data_AF-A0A2D5AII7-F1
#
_entry.id   AF-A0A2D5AII7-F1
#
_cell.length_a   1.000
_cell.length_b   1.000
_cell.length_c   1.000
_cell.angle_alpha   90.00
_cell.angle_beta   90.00
_cell.angle_gamma   90.00
#
_symmetry.space_group_name_H-M   'P 1'
#
loop_
_entity.id
_entity.type
_entity.pdbx_description
1 polymer ?
#
loop_
_entity_poly.entity_id
_entity_poly.type
_entity_poly.pdbx_seq_one_letter_code
_entity_poly.pdbx_strand_id
1 'polypeptide(L)'
;MNQKLLQKARLLLLTTSILSFASPVFAGEKLKIFILAGQSNTVGHANQHTLATLYRPGDERDKKLTQLVFKADSGLSPEALEEQLERARKIDELTGGISNDKIKAMSDGPKKTAVEAELKKLNEAYDAYTNKVISSCVVSDRVYISSIADGNKRSGPLTVGFGGNPTKIGPEFSFGLSMAQKLDGPILLIKTSWGGKSINYDFRPPSAGAYTLNDKQKEAKNAADIRKNAGLNWRMMNEAIGEVLKDLKKYHPAYDATVGHEMAGFVWFQGFNDQFSDEFRENYRDVMVHFIKDVRKEYDTPDMPFVIGVLGTNMTKEGVDKNAVSVAQREAAKAPEFKDNVTSVESYQVYDLGARAVYDKGWAKNFAVWRAIGSDRPYHYLGSGTFFARLGDSFATAMAELIGKQKK
;
A
#
# COMPACT_ATOMS: atom_id res chain seq x y z
N MET A 1 37.30 62.64 -18.93
CA MET A 1 37.93 62.43 -17.61
C MET A 1 36.88 62.70 -16.55
N ASN A 2 36.31 61.67 -15.93
CA ASN A 2 36.69 61.14 -14.59
C ASN A 2 36.45 62.17 -13.48
N GLN A 3 35.81 61.88 -12.34
CA GLN A 3 35.19 60.69 -11.77
C GLN A 3 34.64 61.18 -10.40
N LYS A 4 33.60 60.51 -9.87
CA LYS A 4 33.25 60.37 -8.43
C LYS A 4 32.22 61.31 -7.76
N LEU A 5 31.25 60.60 -7.17
CA LEU A 5 30.64 60.75 -5.83
C LEU A 5 29.43 61.68 -5.67
N LEU A 6 28.23 61.07 -5.75
CA LEU A 6 27.32 60.80 -4.60
C LEU A 6 25.87 60.72 -5.10
N GLN A 7 25.45 59.52 -5.52
CA GLN A 7 24.03 59.19 -5.54
C GLN A 7 23.78 58.04 -4.56
N LYS A 8 22.99 58.37 -3.54
CA LYS A 8 22.52 57.48 -2.49
C LYS A 8 21.67 56.38 -3.12
N ALA A 9 22.22 55.16 -3.17
CA ALA A 9 21.41 53.97 -3.40
C ALA A 9 20.60 53.69 -2.12
N ARG A 10 19.30 53.97 -2.17
CA ARG A 10 18.34 53.42 -1.21
C ARG A 10 18.18 51.93 -1.55
N LEU A 11 18.91 51.08 -0.85
CA LEU A 11 18.65 49.65 -0.83
C LEU A 11 17.34 49.44 -0.07
N LEU A 12 16.24 49.28 -0.81
CA LEU A 12 14.98 48.80 -0.26
C LEU A 12 15.19 47.31 0.06
N LEU A 13 15.45 46.99 1.33
CA LEU A 13 15.35 45.61 1.80
C LEU A 13 13.88 45.20 1.65
N LEU A 14 13.58 44.46 0.58
CA LEU A 14 12.38 43.65 0.52
C LEU A 14 12.63 42.46 1.46
N THR A 15 12.26 42.61 2.73
CA THR A 15 12.10 41.46 3.62
C THR A 15 10.90 40.67 3.10
N THR A 16 11.15 39.70 2.23
CA THR A 16 10.21 38.62 1.97
C THR A 16 10.11 37.81 3.25
N SER A 17 9.19 38.23 4.13
CA SER A 17 8.71 37.39 5.22
C SER A 17 8.08 36.17 4.58
N ILE A 18 8.84 35.09 4.50
CA ILE A 18 8.30 33.74 4.32
C ILE A 18 7.52 33.47 5.61
N LEU A 19 6.25 33.89 5.65
CA LEU A 19 5.32 33.34 6.60
C LEU A 19 5.22 31.85 6.24
N SER A 20 5.94 31.02 6.99
CA SER A 20 5.60 29.61 7.11
C SER A 20 4.14 29.57 7.53
N PHE A 21 3.27 29.21 6.60
CA PHE A 21 1.92 28.73 6.91
C PHE A 21 2.08 27.37 7.61
N ALA A 22 2.62 27.37 8.82
CA ALA A 22 2.34 26.30 9.76
C ALA A 22 0.85 26.45 10.07
N SER A 23 0.02 25.64 9.42
CA SER A 23 -1.40 25.61 9.69
C SER A 23 -1.59 25.51 11.21
N PRO A 24 -2.33 26.44 11.85
CA PRO A 24 -2.51 26.47 13.31
C PRO A 24 -3.21 25.21 13.87
N VAL A 25 -3.66 24.32 12.99
CA VAL A 25 -4.40 23.09 13.28
C VAL A 25 -3.55 22.02 13.98
N PHE A 26 -2.21 22.11 13.98
CA PHE A 26 -1.32 21.07 14.54
C PHE A 26 -0.42 21.54 15.69
N ALA A 27 -0.58 22.79 16.16
CA ALA A 27 0.30 23.35 17.18
C ALA A 27 0.23 22.52 18.47
N GLY A 28 1.36 21.96 18.90
CA GLY A 28 1.51 21.21 20.15
C GLY A 28 1.29 19.69 20.04
N GLU A 29 0.89 19.15 18.89
CA GLU A 29 0.75 17.71 18.69
C GLU A 29 2.06 17.05 18.22
N LYS A 30 2.44 15.93 18.84
CA LYS A 30 3.56 15.11 18.36
C LYS A 30 3.30 14.60 16.95
N LEU A 31 4.37 14.48 16.17
CA LEU A 31 4.32 13.75 14.90
C LEU A 31 4.10 12.26 15.18
N LYS A 32 2.98 11.72 14.69
CA LYS A 32 2.62 10.31 14.83
C LYS A 32 3.20 9.52 13.66
N ILE A 33 4.14 8.62 13.94
CA ILE A 33 4.81 7.81 12.92
C ILE A 33 4.20 6.42 12.90
N PHE A 34 3.71 5.99 11.73
CA PHE A 34 3.24 4.63 11.50
C PHE A 34 4.14 3.90 10.52
N ILE A 35 4.58 2.70 10.89
CA ILE A 35 5.36 1.84 10.00
C ILE A 35 4.43 0.86 9.30
N LEU A 36 4.56 0.76 7.97
CA LEU A 36 3.92 -0.29 7.18
C LEU A 36 5.03 -1.17 6.57
N ALA A 37 5.11 -2.42 6.98
CA ALA A 37 6.14 -3.33 6.49
C ALA A 37 5.58 -4.69 6.06
N GLY A 38 6.30 -5.34 5.16
CA GLY A 38 5.94 -6.68 4.72
C GLY A 38 6.46 -7.01 3.33
N GLN A 39 5.81 -7.98 2.68
CA GLN A 39 6.15 -8.37 1.32
C GLN A 39 5.15 -7.86 0.28
N SER A 40 5.27 -8.28 -0.99
CA SER A 40 4.39 -8.05 -2.15
C SER A 40 3.05 -7.31 -1.90
N ASN A 41 2.16 -7.81 -1.05
CA ASN A 41 0.88 -7.13 -0.84
C ASN A 41 0.99 -5.80 -0.07
N THR A 42 1.99 -5.62 0.79
CA THR A 42 2.39 -4.30 1.33
C THR A 42 3.06 -3.43 0.25
N VAL A 43 3.77 -4.03 -0.72
CA VAL A 43 4.33 -3.30 -1.88
C VAL A 43 3.20 -2.59 -2.63
N GLY A 44 2.07 -3.26 -2.82
CA GLY A 44 0.89 -2.67 -3.46
C GLY A 44 0.94 -2.84 -4.97
N HIS A 45 0.01 -3.65 -5.49
CA HIS A 45 0.02 -4.09 -6.89
C HIS A 45 -1.17 -3.59 -7.71
N ALA A 46 -2.08 -2.82 -7.09
CA ALA A 46 -3.25 -2.30 -7.78
C ALA A 46 -2.91 -1.08 -8.61
N ASN A 47 -3.35 -1.07 -9.86
CA ASN A 47 -3.32 0.15 -10.66
C ASN A 47 -4.31 1.17 -10.08
N GLN A 48 -3.88 2.42 -10.03
CA GLN A 48 -4.60 3.53 -9.37
C GLN A 48 -6.06 3.65 -9.78
N HIS A 49 -6.34 3.58 -11.09
CA HIS A 49 -7.67 3.75 -11.63
C HIS A 49 -8.66 2.65 -11.23
N THR A 50 -8.17 1.49 -10.78
CA THR A 50 -9.04 0.42 -10.29
C THR A 50 -9.74 0.79 -8.99
N LEU A 51 -9.32 1.86 -8.28
CA LEU A 51 -10.07 2.43 -7.15
C LEU A 51 -11.50 2.83 -7.54
N ALA A 52 -11.75 3.18 -8.81
CA ALA A 52 -13.10 3.50 -9.27
C ALA A 52 -14.09 2.36 -9.04
N THR A 53 -13.62 1.11 -8.90
CA THR A 53 -14.48 -0.04 -8.61
C THR A 53 -15.15 -0.01 -7.23
N LEU A 54 -14.76 0.92 -6.35
CA LEU A 54 -15.51 1.25 -5.13
C LEU A 54 -16.91 1.82 -5.43
N TYR A 55 -17.14 2.36 -6.63
CA TYR A 55 -18.46 2.82 -7.06
C TYR A 55 -19.40 1.69 -7.49
N ARG A 56 -18.98 0.42 -7.44
CA ARG A 56 -19.91 -0.70 -7.67
C ARG A 56 -20.95 -0.73 -6.55
N PRO A 57 -22.21 -1.04 -6.86
CA PRO A 57 -23.24 -1.18 -5.83
C PRO A 57 -22.96 -2.41 -4.95
N GLY A 58 -23.45 -2.38 -3.71
CA GLY A 58 -23.55 -3.58 -2.86
C GLY A 58 -22.70 -3.60 -1.59
N ASP A 59 -21.92 -2.55 -1.29
CA ASP A 59 -21.15 -2.47 -0.04
C ASP A 59 -21.11 -1.03 0.51
N GLU A 60 -21.80 -0.78 1.63
CA GLU A 60 -21.83 0.54 2.28
C GLU A 60 -20.45 1.03 2.74
N ARG A 61 -19.50 0.10 2.95
CA ARG A 61 -18.11 0.47 3.26
C ARG A 61 -17.49 1.25 2.10
N ASP A 62 -17.80 0.86 0.87
CA ASP A 62 -17.21 1.46 -0.33
C ASP A 62 -17.71 2.89 -0.53
N LYS A 63 -18.96 3.18 -0.15
CA LYS A 63 -19.49 4.56 -0.17
C LYS A 63 -18.65 5.48 0.73
N LYS A 64 -18.28 5.04 1.92
CA LYS A 64 -17.38 5.82 2.80
C LYS A 64 -15.98 5.94 2.21
N LEU A 65 -15.47 4.86 1.61
CA LEU A 65 -14.14 4.85 1.00
C LEU A 65 -14.05 5.76 -0.23
N THR A 66 -15.10 5.87 -1.06
CA THR A 66 -15.09 6.82 -2.19
C THR A 66 -14.93 8.27 -1.72
N GLN A 67 -15.61 8.64 -0.63
CA GLN A 67 -15.46 9.97 0.00
C GLN A 67 -14.08 10.17 0.64
N LEU A 68 -13.44 9.09 1.05
CA LEU A 68 -12.10 9.12 1.64
C LEU A 68 -11.02 9.30 0.57
N VAL A 69 -11.08 8.51 -0.51
CA VAL A 69 -9.98 8.37 -1.47
C VAL A 69 -10.08 9.29 -2.69
N PHE A 70 -11.27 9.83 -2.99
CA PHE A 70 -11.50 10.76 -4.09
C PHE A 70 -11.89 12.14 -3.59
N LYS A 71 -11.53 13.17 -4.38
CA LYS A 71 -11.97 14.55 -4.17
C LYS A 71 -13.50 14.64 -4.32
N ALA A 72 -14.12 15.48 -3.50
CA ALA A 72 -15.58 15.63 -3.45
C ALA A 72 -16.19 16.11 -4.79
N ASP A 73 -15.43 16.88 -5.58
CA ASP A 73 -15.79 17.43 -6.88
C ASP A 73 -15.32 16.58 -8.07
N SER A 74 -14.88 15.34 -7.83
CA SER A 74 -14.33 14.44 -8.87
C SER A 74 -15.30 14.13 -10.02
N GLY A 75 -16.61 14.22 -9.77
CA GLY A 75 -17.63 13.81 -10.73
C GLY A 75 -17.53 12.33 -11.13
N LEU A 76 -16.94 11.49 -10.27
CA LEU A 76 -17.00 10.04 -10.37
C LEU A 76 -18.30 9.54 -9.71
N SER A 77 -18.90 8.51 -10.29
CA SER A 77 -20.17 7.96 -9.82
C SER A 77 -20.32 6.49 -10.25
N PRO A 78 -21.32 5.76 -9.69
CA PRO A 78 -21.67 4.43 -10.17
C PRO A 78 -21.99 4.39 -11.67
N GLU A 79 -22.69 5.41 -12.18
CA GLU A 79 -23.06 5.52 -13.60
C GLU A 79 -21.81 5.68 -14.48
N ALA A 80 -20.88 6.56 -14.08
CA ALA A 80 -19.63 6.78 -14.81
C ALA A 80 -18.75 5.51 -14.84
N LEU A 81 -18.76 4.72 -13.76
CA LEU A 81 -18.10 3.42 -13.75
C LEU A 81 -18.77 2.44 -14.70
N GLU A 82 -20.11 2.33 -14.69
CA GLU A 82 -20.81 1.40 -15.58
C GLU A 82 -20.61 1.77 -17.05
N GLU A 83 -20.60 3.06 -17.40
CA GLU A 83 -20.24 3.52 -18.75
C GLU A 83 -18.83 3.08 -19.16
N GLN A 84 -17.86 3.14 -18.24
CA GLN A 84 -16.52 2.63 -18.49
C GLN A 84 -16.51 1.11 -18.69
N LEU A 85 -17.27 0.36 -17.91
CA LEU A 85 -17.35 -1.09 -18.03
C LEU A 85 -18.05 -1.52 -19.33
N GLU A 86 -19.09 -0.81 -19.75
CA GLU A 86 -19.77 -1.07 -21.02
C GLU A 86 -18.85 -0.76 -22.21
N ARG A 87 -18.14 0.37 -22.16
CA ARG A 87 -17.07 0.70 -23.12
C ARG A 87 -16.02 -0.41 -23.17
N ALA A 88 -15.62 -0.95 -22.02
CA ALA A 88 -14.65 -2.02 -21.94
C ALA A 88 -15.17 -3.33 -22.56
N ARG A 89 -16.43 -3.72 -22.31
CA ARG A 89 -17.07 -4.88 -22.95
C ARG A 89 -17.06 -4.73 -24.47
N LYS A 90 -17.42 -3.56 -24.98
CA LYS A 90 -17.39 -3.27 -26.41
C LYS A 90 -15.98 -3.35 -27.01
N ILE A 91 -14.96 -2.88 -26.29
CA ILE A 91 -13.57 -3.07 -26.70
C ILE A 91 -13.24 -4.56 -26.81
N ASP A 92 -13.56 -5.36 -25.79
CA ASP A 92 -13.29 -6.81 -25.80
C ASP A 92 -14.06 -7.54 -26.90
N GLU A 93 -15.28 -7.11 -27.23
CA GLU A 93 -16.06 -7.63 -28.35
C GLU A 93 -15.39 -7.39 -29.69
N LEU A 94 -14.80 -6.21 -29.89
CA LEU A 94 -14.09 -5.85 -31.12
C LEU A 94 -12.72 -6.54 -31.20
N THR A 95 -11.95 -6.56 -30.10
CA THR A 95 -10.59 -7.09 -30.09
C THR A 95 -10.53 -8.61 -30.00
N GLY A 96 -11.46 -9.25 -29.29
CA GLY A 96 -11.33 -10.65 -28.89
C GLY A 96 -10.42 -10.86 -27.67
N GLY A 97 -10.20 -9.82 -26.87
CA GLY A 97 -9.37 -9.85 -25.66
C GLY A 97 -7.93 -9.40 -25.88
N ILE A 98 -7.04 -9.79 -24.98
CA ILE A 98 -5.67 -9.26 -24.86
C ILE A 98 -4.81 -9.44 -26.12
N SER A 99 -5.05 -10.51 -26.87
CA SER A 99 -4.29 -10.88 -28.06
C SER A 99 -4.78 -10.15 -29.32
N ASN A 100 -5.90 -9.43 -29.26
CA ASN A 100 -6.57 -8.82 -30.41
C ASN A 100 -6.95 -9.84 -31.50
N ASP A 101 -7.28 -11.08 -31.11
CA ASP A 101 -7.48 -12.20 -32.05
C ASP A 101 -8.52 -11.92 -33.13
N LYS A 102 -9.63 -11.24 -32.79
CA LYS A 102 -10.69 -10.94 -33.77
C LYS A 102 -10.20 -9.97 -34.84
N ILE A 103 -9.51 -8.90 -34.45
CA ILE A 103 -8.99 -7.90 -35.40
C ILE A 103 -7.86 -8.50 -36.26
N LYS A 104 -7.00 -9.33 -35.66
CA LYS A 104 -5.93 -10.03 -36.39
C LYS A 104 -6.47 -11.02 -37.42
N ALA A 105 -7.63 -11.62 -37.15
CA ALA A 105 -8.29 -12.53 -38.08
C ALA A 105 -9.02 -11.82 -39.24
N MET A 106 -9.19 -10.49 -39.18
CA MET A 106 -9.82 -9.73 -40.26
C MET A 106 -8.86 -9.51 -41.44
N SER A 107 -9.36 -9.78 -42.65
CA SER A 107 -8.70 -9.36 -43.89
C SER A 107 -8.65 -7.83 -43.99
N ASP A 108 -7.59 -7.31 -44.59
CA ASP A 108 -7.45 -5.88 -44.81
C ASP A 108 -8.54 -5.35 -45.75
N GLY A 109 -9.08 -4.19 -45.43
CA GLY A 109 -10.15 -3.56 -46.19
C GLY A 109 -11.02 -2.62 -45.35
N PRO A 110 -12.05 -2.00 -45.96
CA PRO A 110 -12.84 -0.95 -45.33
C PRO A 110 -13.47 -1.34 -44.00
N LYS A 111 -13.88 -2.61 -43.83
CA LYS A 111 -14.46 -3.13 -42.58
C LYS A 111 -13.45 -3.11 -41.44
N LYS A 112 -12.22 -3.57 -41.67
CA LYS A 112 -11.16 -3.58 -40.66
C LYS A 112 -10.77 -2.16 -40.26
N THR A 113 -10.61 -1.27 -41.25
CA THR A 113 -10.33 0.15 -41.00
C THR A 113 -11.42 0.83 -40.18
N ALA A 114 -12.70 0.52 -40.42
CA ALA A 114 -13.80 1.05 -39.63
C ALA A 114 -13.76 0.56 -38.17
N VAL A 115 -13.51 -0.73 -37.96
CA VAL A 115 -13.36 -1.33 -36.61
C VAL A 115 -12.16 -0.73 -35.87
N GLU A 116 -11.02 -0.55 -36.53
CA GLU A 116 -9.83 0.07 -35.95
C GLU A 116 -10.08 1.53 -35.57
N ALA A 117 -10.79 2.28 -36.41
CA ALA A 117 -11.19 3.67 -36.12
C ALA A 117 -12.15 3.77 -34.93
N GLU A 118 -13.11 2.84 -34.82
CA GLU A 118 -13.99 2.75 -33.66
C GLU A 118 -13.24 2.36 -32.39
N LEU A 119 -12.35 1.37 -32.46
CA LEU A 119 -11.51 0.94 -31.34
C LEU A 119 -10.62 2.08 -30.84
N LYS A 120 -10.07 2.90 -31.74
CA LYS A 120 -9.30 4.09 -31.36
C LYS A 120 -10.13 5.05 -30.53
N LYS A 121 -11.34 5.40 -30.98
CA LYS A 121 -12.26 6.28 -30.23
C LYS A 121 -12.63 5.70 -28.86
N LEU A 122 -12.89 4.39 -28.79
CA LEU A 122 -13.22 3.71 -27.53
C LEU A 122 -12.03 3.72 -26.57
N ASN A 123 -10.81 3.49 -27.03
CA ASN A 123 -9.62 3.55 -26.19
C ASN A 123 -9.31 4.97 -25.71
N GLU A 124 -9.46 5.99 -26.56
CA GLU A 124 -9.30 7.39 -26.15
C GLU A 124 -10.26 7.77 -25.02
N ALA A 125 -11.54 7.37 -25.12
CA ALA A 125 -12.52 7.59 -24.05
C ALA A 125 -12.24 6.74 -22.80
N TYR A 126 -11.76 5.50 -22.98
CA TYR A 126 -11.35 4.61 -21.89
C TYR A 126 -10.19 5.21 -21.09
N ASP A 127 -9.19 5.75 -21.77
CA ASP A 127 -8.01 6.37 -21.17
C ASP A 127 -8.36 7.71 -20.52
N ALA A 128 -9.27 8.48 -21.13
CA ALA A 128 -9.79 9.71 -20.52
C ALA A 128 -10.45 9.45 -19.17
N TYR A 129 -11.30 8.42 -19.06
CA TYR A 129 -11.88 8.01 -17.77
C TYR A 129 -10.81 7.53 -16.79
N THR A 130 -9.88 6.70 -17.24
CA THR A 130 -8.75 6.21 -16.42
C THR A 130 -7.96 7.38 -15.82
N ASN A 131 -7.60 8.37 -16.63
CA ASN A 131 -6.88 9.57 -16.20
C ASN A 131 -7.72 10.43 -15.25
N LYS A 132 -9.03 10.56 -15.50
CA LYS A 132 -9.96 11.26 -14.59
C LYS A 132 -9.98 10.62 -13.20
N VAL A 133 -10.02 9.29 -13.12
CA VAL A 133 -9.98 8.59 -11.82
C VAL A 133 -8.70 8.90 -11.06
N ILE A 134 -7.55 8.83 -11.76
CA ILE A 134 -6.23 9.07 -11.16
C ILE A 134 -6.13 10.52 -10.66
N SER A 135 -6.50 11.51 -11.47
CA SER A 135 -6.43 12.93 -11.09
C SER A 135 -7.43 13.32 -9.99
N SER A 136 -8.48 12.51 -9.81
CA SER A 136 -9.48 12.66 -8.77
C SER A 136 -9.05 12.10 -7.41
N CYS A 137 -7.98 11.32 -7.34
CA CYS A 137 -7.48 10.79 -6.08
C CYS A 137 -7.02 11.92 -5.14
N VAL A 138 -7.26 11.76 -3.84
CA VAL A 138 -6.87 12.73 -2.81
C VAL A 138 -5.34 12.85 -2.72
N VAL A 139 -4.89 14.07 -2.45
CA VAL A 139 -3.53 14.37 -1.98
C VAL A 139 -3.70 14.93 -0.58
N SER A 140 -3.15 14.26 0.43
CA SER A 140 -3.26 14.68 1.82
C SER A 140 -2.40 15.92 2.08
N ASP A 141 -2.92 16.86 2.85
CA ASP A 141 -2.18 18.01 3.40
C ASP A 141 -1.60 17.73 4.80
N ARG A 142 -1.99 16.60 5.40
CA ARG A 142 -1.66 16.23 6.79
C ARG A 142 -0.87 14.94 6.94
N VAL A 143 -1.03 14.01 6.00
CA VAL A 143 -0.32 12.74 6.01
C VAL A 143 0.77 12.79 4.98
N TYR A 144 2.01 12.55 5.42
CA TYR A 144 3.15 12.37 4.53
C TYR A 144 3.63 10.93 4.58
N ILE A 145 4.35 10.50 3.56
CA ILE A 145 4.89 9.15 3.47
C ILE A 145 6.34 9.19 2.96
N SER A 146 7.19 8.34 3.54
CA SER A 146 8.45 7.87 2.95
C SER A 146 8.31 6.39 2.64
N SER A 147 8.50 5.98 1.39
CA SER A 147 8.17 4.63 0.92
C SER A 147 9.32 3.99 0.15
N ILE A 148 9.61 2.74 0.49
CA ILE A 148 10.31 1.77 -0.33
C ILE A 148 9.32 0.64 -0.65
N ALA A 149 8.97 0.51 -1.91
CA ALA A 149 8.11 -0.54 -2.44
C ALA A 149 8.82 -1.18 -3.64
N ASP A 150 9.53 -2.27 -3.39
CA ASP A 150 10.51 -2.84 -4.33
C ASP A 150 11.52 -1.77 -4.82
N GLY A 151 11.51 -1.47 -6.12
CA GLY A 151 12.35 -0.45 -6.74
C GLY A 151 11.78 0.96 -6.67
N ASN A 152 10.51 1.13 -6.28
CA ASN A 152 9.88 2.44 -6.17
C ASN A 152 10.19 3.09 -4.82
N LYS A 153 11.17 4.01 -4.82
CA LYS A 153 11.57 4.79 -3.64
C LYS A 153 11.11 6.24 -3.79
N ARG A 154 10.16 6.68 -2.96
CA ARG A 154 9.56 8.01 -3.05
C ARG A 154 9.17 8.54 -1.68
N SER A 155 9.08 9.86 -1.55
CA SER A 155 8.54 10.51 -0.36
C SER A 155 7.76 11.78 -0.73
N GLY A 156 6.81 12.18 0.11
CA GLY A 156 6.00 13.38 -0.10
C GLY A 156 4.63 13.29 0.58
N PRO A 157 3.71 14.21 0.25
CA PRO A 157 2.33 14.13 0.71
C PRO A 157 1.68 12.81 0.28
N LEU A 158 0.89 12.20 1.15
CA LEU A 158 0.24 10.93 0.86
C LEU A 158 -0.75 11.12 -0.29
N THR A 159 -0.53 10.37 -1.35
CA THR A 159 -1.41 10.25 -2.51
C THR A 159 -1.20 8.87 -3.14
N VAL A 160 -1.74 8.64 -4.31
CA VAL A 160 -1.49 7.41 -5.07
C VAL A 160 -0.08 7.36 -5.65
N GLY A 161 0.44 6.16 -5.97
CA GLY A 161 1.75 6.01 -6.65
C GLY A 161 2.92 5.65 -5.73
N PHE A 162 2.62 5.29 -4.48
CA PHE A 162 3.56 4.69 -3.52
C PHE A 162 3.52 3.15 -3.51
N GLY A 163 2.80 2.53 -4.46
CA GLY A 163 2.83 1.09 -4.71
C GLY A 163 4.14 0.61 -5.33
N GLY A 164 4.17 -0.59 -5.91
CA GLY A 164 5.39 -1.16 -6.53
C GLY A 164 5.96 -0.35 -7.70
N ASN A 165 5.21 0.61 -8.24
CA ASN A 165 5.69 1.61 -9.18
C ASN A 165 4.79 2.88 -9.11
N PRO A 166 5.12 3.98 -9.82
CA PRO A 166 4.35 5.22 -9.77
C PRO A 166 2.88 5.15 -10.19
N THR A 167 2.44 4.08 -10.86
CA THR A 167 1.04 3.88 -11.28
C THR A 167 0.28 2.94 -10.35
N LYS A 168 0.91 2.51 -9.25
CA LYS A 168 0.36 1.51 -8.32
C LYS A 168 0.08 2.07 -6.93
N ILE A 169 -0.81 1.40 -6.23
CA ILE A 169 -1.18 1.65 -4.83
C ILE A 169 -1.14 0.35 -4.04
N GLY A 170 -0.87 0.48 -2.75
CA GLY A 170 -1.08 -0.56 -1.74
C GLY A 170 -2.03 -0.08 -0.64
N PRO A 171 -2.01 -0.76 0.52
CA PRO A 171 -2.87 -0.40 1.64
C PRO A 171 -2.49 0.96 2.27
N GLU A 172 -1.30 1.51 1.96
CA GLU A 172 -0.83 2.78 2.55
C GLU A 172 -1.78 3.95 2.31
N PHE A 173 -2.44 3.97 1.15
CA PHE A 173 -3.21 5.12 0.73
C PHE A 173 -4.45 5.32 1.60
N SER A 174 -5.33 4.33 1.68
CA SER A 174 -6.50 4.41 2.54
C SER A 174 -6.16 4.28 4.01
N PHE A 175 -5.09 3.57 4.38
CA PHE A 175 -4.63 3.53 5.77
C PHE A 175 -4.33 4.93 6.30
N GLY A 176 -3.48 5.68 5.62
CA GLY A 176 -3.10 7.02 6.08
C GLY A 176 -4.28 7.99 6.12
N LEU A 177 -5.11 7.99 5.07
CA LEU A 177 -6.30 8.84 5.02
C LEU A 177 -7.31 8.49 6.12
N SER A 178 -7.52 7.20 6.39
CA SER A 178 -8.43 6.74 7.45
C SER A 178 -7.89 7.06 8.84
N MET A 179 -6.58 6.87 9.08
CA MET A 179 -5.93 7.33 10.32
C MET A 179 -6.08 8.85 10.50
N ALA A 180 -6.07 9.62 9.41
CA ALA A 180 -6.27 11.05 9.48
C ALA A 180 -7.69 11.46 9.92
N GLN A 181 -8.70 10.64 9.66
CA GLN A 181 -10.05 10.89 10.18
C GLN A 181 -10.20 10.52 11.67
N LYS A 182 -9.32 9.65 12.19
CA LYS A 182 -9.45 9.05 13.52
C LYS A 182 -8.57 9.70 14.59
N LEU A 183 -7.50 10.39 14.17
CA LEU A 183 -6.53 11.00 15.07
C LEU A 183 -6.36 12.48 14.77
N ASP A 184 -5.89 13.22 15.77
CA ASP A 184 -5.42 14.60 15.61
C ASP A 184 -3.91 14.64 15.37
N GLY A 185 -3.43 15.80 14.89
CA GLY A 185 -2.01 16.06 14.68
C GLY A 185 -1.45 15.56 13.34
N PRO A 186 -0.15 15.82 13.10
CA PRO A 186 0.54 15.43 11.88
C PRO A 186 0.87 13.93 11.87
N ILE A 187 0.85 13.32 10.68
CA ILE A 187 1.06 11.87 10.51
C ILE A 187 2.14 11.62 9.46
N LEU A 188 3.13 10.81 9.81
CA LEU A 188 4.13 10.29 8.87
C LEU A 188 4.00 8.77 8.74
N LEU A 189 3.83 8.29 7.51
CA LEU A 189 3.96 6.89 7.18
C LEU A 189 5.39 6.58 6.76
N ILE A 190 5.95 5.47 7.26
CA ILE A 190 7.20 4.92 6.74
C ILE A 190 6.89 3.52 6.21
N LYS A 191 6.91 3.35 4.89
CA LYS A 191 6.64 2.07 4.23
C LYS A 191 7.93 1.40 3.77
N THR A 192 8.13 0.15 4.17
CA THR A 192 9.28 -0.67 3.76
C THR A 192 8.81 -2.06 3.33
N SER A 193 8.82 -2.32 2.02
CA SER A 193 8.21 -3.53 1.47
C SER A 193 8.92 -4.04 0.23
N TRP A 194 9.03 -5.38 0.13
CA TRP A 194 9.71 -6.05 -0.98
C TRP A 194 9.02 -7.35 -1.39
N GLY A 195 8.94 -7.62 -2.68
CA GLY A 195 8.35 -8.82 -3.25
C GLY A 195 9.10 -10.09 -2.86
N GLY A 196 8.33 -11.15 -2.60
CA GLY A 196 8.86 -12.50 -2.43
C GLY A 196 9.77 -12.66 -1.21
N LYS A 197 9.34 -12.16 -0.05
CA LYS A 197 10.10 -12.21 1.21
C LYS A 197 9.36 -13.00 2.28
N SER A 198 10.11 -13.77 3.04
CA SER A 198 9.65 -14.58 4.17
C SER A 198 10.00 -13.93 5.49
N ILE A 199 9.20 -14.18 6.54
CA ILE A 199 9.59 -13.77 7.89
C ILE A 199 10.63 -14.73 8.48
N ASN A 200 10.58 -16.01 8.12
CA ASN A 200 11.48 -17.00 8.69
C ASN A 200 12.94 -16.82 8.23
N TYR A 201 13.18 -16.23 7.06
CA TYR A 201 14.52 -16.00 6.50
C TYR A 201 14.83 -14.52 6.23
N ASP A 202 14.08 -13.82 5.38
CA ASP A 202 14.45 -12.47 4.92
C ASP A 202 14.30 -11.41 6.02
N PHE A 203 13.16 -11.45 6.72
CA PHE A 203 12.84 -10.56 7.85
C PHE A 203 13.11 -11.21 9.21
N ARG A 204 13.95 -12.25 9.25
CA ARG A 204 14.24 -12.98 10.48
C ARG A 204 14.79 -12.01 11.54
N PRO A 205 14.08 -11.83 12.66
CA PRO A 205 14.51 -10.91 13.72
C PRO A 205 15.67 -11.53 14.52
N PRO A 206 16.59 -10.71 15.07
CA PRO A 206 17.74 -11.18 15.84
C PRO A 206 17.40 -12.18 16.97
N SER A 207 16.33 -11.93 17.73
CA SER A 207 15.96 -12.78 18.87
C SER A 207 15.36 -14.13 18.49
N ALA A 208 15.00 -14.36 17.21
CA ALA A 208 14.65 -15.68 16.70
C ALA A 208 15.88 -16.60 16.51
N GLY A 209 17.09 -16.11 16.77
CA GLY A 209 18.33 -16.87 16.64
C GLY A 209 18.80 -17.02 15.19
N ALA A 210 19.96 -17.65 15.02
CA ALA A 210 20.57 -17.84 13.70
C ALA A 210 19.69 -18.71 12.78
N TYR A 211 19.71 -18.41 11.49
CA TYR A 211 19.01 -19.22 10.49
C TYR A 211 19.75 -20.55 10.27
N THR A 212 19.01 -21.66 10.34
CA THR A 212 19.53 -23.00 10.09
C THR A 212 19.35 -23.34 8.62
N LEU A 213 20.44 -23.76 7.95
CA LEU A 213 20.35 -24.24 6.57
C LEU A 213 19.70 -25.62 6.53
N ASN A 214 18.78 -25.84 5.60
CA ASN A 214 18.35 -27.19 5.24
C ASN A 214 19.44 -27.92 4.41
N ASP A 215 19.28 -29.22 4.21
CA ASP A 215 20.33 -30.05 3.58
C ASP A 215 20.70 -29.58 2.18
N LYS A 216 19.70 -29.20 1.36
CA LYS A 216 19.94 -28.61 0.04
C LYS A 216 20.73 -27.31 0.10
N GLN A 217 20.47 -26.46 1.10
CA GLN A 217 21.21 -25.21 1.30
C GLN A 217 22.62 -25.44 1.82
N LYS A 218 22.86 -26.49 2.64
CA LYS A 218 24.21 -26.86 3.11
C LYS A 218 25.10 -27.29 1.96
N GLU A 219 24.55 -28.02 1.00
CA GLU A 219 25.25 -28.51 -0.19
C GLU A 219 25.40 -27.45 -1.29
N ALA A 220 24.70 -26.33 -1.18
CA ALA A 220 24.75 -25.27 -2.18
C ALA A 220 26.11 -24.54 -2.16
N LYS A 221 26.65 -24.24 -3.35
CA LYS A 221 27.90 -23.47 -3.50
C LYS A 221 27.87 -22.10 -2.82
N ASN A 222 26.68 -21.52 -2.63
CA ASN A 222 26.44 -20.24 -1.99
C ASN A 222 25.94 -20.38 -0.54
N ALA A 223 26.17 -21.49 0.15
CA ALA A 223 25.73 -21.72 1.53
C ALA A 223 26.18 -20.61 2.50
N ALA A 224 27.38 -20.05 2.31
CA ALA A 224 27.89 -18.93 3.11
C ALA A 224 27.05 -17.66 2.91
N ASP A 225 26.69 -17.35 1.66
CA ASP A 225 25.86 -16.19 1.33
C ASP A 225 24.44 -16.35 1.86
N ILE A 226 23.87 -17.57 1.81
CA ILE A 226 22.54 -17.84 2.39
C ILE A 226 22.56 -17.53 3.89
N ARG A 227 23.58 -18.00 4.63
CA ARG A 227 23.70 -17.68 6.06
C ARG A 227 23.85 -16.17 6.32
N LYS A 228 24.69 -15.49 5.54
CA LYS A 228 24.92 -14.04 5.67
C LYS A 228 23.67 -13.21 5.37
N ASN A 229 22.87 -13.65 4.41
CA ASN A 229 21.70 -12.91 3.95
C ASN A 229 20.42 -13.19 4.77
N ALA A 230 20.45 -14.13 5.71
CA ALA A 230 19.38 -14.26 6.70
C ALA A 230 19.22 -12.93 7.48
N GLY A 231 17.98 -12.47 7.61
CA GLY A 231 17.64 -11.18 8.23
C GLY A 231 18.07 -9.95 7.42
N LEU A 232 18.41 -10.08 6.13
CA LEU A 232 18.82 -8.93 5.33
C LEU A 232 17.71 -7.88 5.22
N ASN A 233 16.48 -8.29 4.97
CA ASN A 233 15.35 -7.36 4.86
C ASN A 233 14.95 -6.77 6.22
N TRP A 234 15.16 -7.48 7.32
CA TRP A 234 15.09 -6.89 8.67
C TRP A 234 16.06 -5.71 8.80
N ARG A 235 17.33 -5.91 8.46
CA ARG A 235 18.36 -4.86 8.52
C ARG A 235 18.04 -3.69 7.58
N MET A 236 17.68 -3.97 6.34
CA MET A 236 17.32 -2.94 5.36
C MET A 236 16.08 -2.13 5.76
N MET A 237 15.09 -2.77 6.40
CA MET A 237 13.92 -2.09 6.95
C MET A 237 14.34 -1.08 8.04
N ASN A 238 15.11 -1.53 9.03
CA ASN A 238 15.52 -0.68 10.14
C ASN A 238 16.46 0.45 9.69
N GLU A 239 17.38 0.16 8.75
CA GLU A 239 18.23 1.18 8.14
C GLU A 239 17.39 2.27 7.44
N ALA A 240 16.43 1.87 6.59
CA ALA A 240 15.57 2.81 5.89
C ALA A 240 14.70 3.66 6.83
N ILE A 241 14.17 3.04 7.90
CA ILE A 241 13.39 3.76 8.92
C ILE A 241 14.30 4.74 9.68
N GLY A 242 15.48 4.29 10.11
CA GLY A 242 16.47 5.12 10.80
C GLY A 242 16.90 6.34 9.97
N GLU A 243 17.09 6.20 8.66
CA GLU A 243 17.40 7.33 7.77
C GLU A 243 16.28 8.38 7.73
N VAL A 244 15.01 7.96 7.83
CA VAL A 244 13.88 8.90 7.93
C VAL A 244 13.86 9.58 9.30
N LEU A 245 14.06 8.83 10.38
CA LEU A 245 14.02 9.34 11.75
C LEU A 245 15.13 10.37 12.02
N LYS A 246 16.28 10.28 11.33
CA LYS A 246 17.39 11.26 11.43
C LYS A 246 17.02 12.66 10.95
N ASP A 247 16.03 12.81 10.04
CA ASP A 247 15.65 14.10 9.46
C ASP A 247 14.13 14.20 9.22
N LEU A 248 13.37 14.10 10.31
CA LEU A 248 11.89 14.14 10.23
C LEU A 248 11.34 15.42 9.60
N LYS A 249 12.05 16.56 9.70
CA LYS A 249 11.61 17.83 9.13
C LYS A 249 11.58 17.79 7.59
N LYS A 250 12.50 17.06 6.97
CA LYS A 250 12.51 16.79 5.53
C LYS A 250 11.30 15.96 5.08
N TYR A 251 10.84 15.04 5.91
CA TYR A 251 9.77 14.10 5.55
C TYR A 251 8.37 14.56 5.96
N HIS A 252 8.24 15.47 6.93
CA HIS A 252 6.97 16.06 7.33
C HIS A 252 7.12 17.56 7.66
N PRO A 253 6.50 18.48 6.90
CA PRO A 253 6.70 19.92 7.08
C PRO A 253 6.19 20.43 8.44
N ALA A 254 5.13 19.82 8.98
CA ALA A 254 4.61 20.15 10.31
C ALA A 254 5.39 19.52 11.48
N TYR A 255 6.48 18.78 11.24
CA TYR A 255 7.31 18.28 12.34
C TYR A 255 7.93 19.45 13.13
N ASP A 256 7.76 19.41 14.44
CA ASP A 256 8.36 20.34 15.39
C ASP A 256 9.23 19.55 16.38
N ALA A 257 10.54 19.81 16.34
CA ALA A 257 11.50 19.14 17.21
C ALA A 257 11.30 19.46 18.70
N THR A 258 10.65 20.57 19.04
CA THR A 258 10.36 20.95 20.44
C THR A 258 9.24 20.11 21.04
N VAL A 259 8.30 19.63 20.21
CA VAL A 259 7.20 18.73 20.61
C VAL A 259 7.63 17.26 20.44
N GLY A 260 8.41 16.97 19.41
CA GLY A 260 8.95 15.65 19.11
C GLY A 260 8.00 14.76 18.30
N HIS A 261 8.28 13.47 18.32
CA HIS A 261 7.53 12.44 17.60
C HIS A 261 7.22 11.26 18.51
N GLU A 262 6.35 10.37 18.03
CA GLU A 262 6.10 9.06 18.63
C GLU A 262 5.99 7.98 17.54
N MET A 263 6.45 6.78 17.85
CA MET A 263 6.24 5.59 17.04
C MET A 263 4.85 5.03 17.37
N ALA A 264 3.83 5.56 16.69
CA ALA A 264 2.42 5.40 17.03
C ALA A 264 1.85 4.02 16.69
N GLY A 265 2.50 3.26 15.81
CA GLY A 265 2.08 1.90 15.52
C GLY A 265 2.80 1.25 14.34
N PHE A 266 2.63 -0.06 14.24
CA PHE A 266 3.23 -0.89 13.20
C PHE A 266 2.17 -1.78 12.55
N VAL A 267 2.14 -1.79 11.21
CA VAL A 267 1.30 -2.68 10.42
C VAL A 267 2.20 -3.64 9.65
N TRP A 268 1.99 -4.93 9.87
CA TRP A 268 2.69 -6.00 9.18
C TRP A 268 1.76 -6.74 8.23
N PHE A 269 2.08 -6.79 6.94
CA PHE A 269 1.34 -7.61 5.98
C PHE A 269 2.25 -8.44 5.06
N GLN A 270 2.42 -9.70 5.44
CA GLN A 270 3.27 -10.70 4.82
C GLN A 270 2.71 -12.10 5.11
N GLY A 271 3.24 -13.16 4.48
CA GLY A 271 2.98 -14.55 4.90
C GLY A 271 2.97 -15.54 3.76
N PHE A 272 2.63 -15.09 2.55
CA PHE A 272 2.48 -15.93 1.35
C PHE A 272 3.71 -16.78 1.04
N ASN A 273 4.94 -16.31 1.29
CA ASN A 273 6.13 -17.09 0.95
C ASN A 273 6.47 -18.16 2.00
N ASP A 274 6.13 -17.93 3.27
CA ASP A 274 6.39 -18.89 4.35
C ASP A 274 5.51 -20.14 4.21
N GLN A 275 4.39 -20.07 3.50
CA GLN A 275 3.47 -21.22 3.35
C GLN A 275 4.07 -22.38 2.52
N PHE A 276 5.07 -22.11 1.68
CA PHE A 276 5.63 -23.10 0.74
C PHE A 276 6.78 -23.93 1.32
N SER A 277 7.13 -23.74 2.59
CA SER A 277 8.11 -24.55 3.31
C SER A 277 7.51 -24.96 4.65
N ASP A 278 7.59 -26.26 4.96
CA ASP A 278 7.09 -26.86 6.20
C ASP A 278 7.74 -26.19 7.41
N GLU A 279 9.06 -26.13 7.40
CA GLU A 279 9.86 -25.41 8.40
C GLU A 279 9.42 -23.94 8.56
N PHE A 280 9.13 -23.23 7.46
CA PHE A 280 8.81 -21.80 7.54
C PHE A 280 7.42 -21.57 8.12
N ARG A 281 6.41 -22.34 7.68
CA ARG A 281 5.05 -22.20 8.18
C ARG A 281 4.90 -22.71 9.62
N GLU A 282 5.62 -23.76 10.00
CA GLU A 282 5.60 -24.31 11.37
C GLU A 282 6.23 -23.34 12.38
N ASN A 283 7.28 -22.62 11.99
CA ASN A 283 7.95 -21.65 12.87
C ASN A 283 7.33 -20.24 12.83
N TYR A 284 6.34 -19.99 11.95
CA TYR A 284 5.84 -18.64 11.68
C TYR A 284 5.34 -17.93 12.94
N ARG A 285 4.61 -18.65 13.80
CA ARG A 285 4.04 -18.10 15.05
C ARG A 285 5.15 -17.56 15.96
N ASP A 286 6.16 -18.37 16.22
CA ASP A 286 7.23 -18.02 17.16
C ASP A 286 8.12 -16.92 16.60
N VAL A 287 8.46 -16.99 15.31
CA VAL A 287 9.23 -15.94 14.64
C VAL A 287 8.48 -14.61 14.63
N MET A 288 7.15 -14.62 14.45
CA MET A 288 6.32 -13.42 14.54
C MET A 288 6.37 -12.79 15.95
N VAL A 289 6.32 -13.62 17.00
CA VAL A 289 6.43 -13.14 18.38
C VAL A 289 7.80 -12.48 18.62
N HIS A 290 8.88 -13.10 18.14
CA HIS A 290 10.22 -12.50 18.18
C HIS A 290 10.29 -11.19 17.39
N PHE A 291 9.66 -11.15 16.21
CA PHE A 291 9.66 -9.97 15.34
C PHE A 291 9.01 -8.77 16.01
N ILE A 292 7.83 -8.97 16.61
CA ILE A 292 7.12 -7.91 17.33
C ILE A 292 7.95 -7.39 18.51
N LYS A 293 8.57 -8.29 19.29
CA LYS A 293 9.44 -7.91 20.42
C LYS A 293 10.66 -7.11 19.96
N ASP A 294 11.32 -7.56 18.91
CA ASP A 294 12.52 -6.91 18.41
C ASP A 294 12.19 -5.55 17.76
N VAL A 295 11.04 -5.41 17.10
CA VAL A 295 10.58 -4.13 16.55
C VAL A 295 10.34 -3.13 17.68
N ARG A 296 9.67 -3.56 18.76
CA ARG A 296 9.43 -2.71 19.93
C ARG A 296 10.71 -2.31 20.63
N LYS A 297 11.68 -3.22 20.71
CA LYS A 297 13.01 -2.96 21.26
C LYS A 297 13.82 -1.99 20.39
N GLU A 298 13.80 -2.18 19.07
CA GLU A 298 14.52 -1.32 18.10
C GLU A 298 14.12 0.14 18.24
N TYR A 299 12.83 0.40 18.46
CA TYR A 299 12.27 1.74 18.55
C TYR A 299 11.94 2.21 19.97
N ASP A 300 12.44 1.51 20.99
CA ASP A 300 12.21 1.81 22.41
C ASP A 300 10.73 2.09 22.76
N THR A 301 9.83 1.29 22.18
CA THR A 301 8.37 1.45 22.33
C THR A 301 7.76 0.09 22.73
N PRO A 302 7.91 -0.34 23.99
CA PRO A 302 7.55 -1.71 24.45
C PRO A 302 6.07 -2.07 24.26
N ASP A 303 5.19 -1.05 24.23
CA ASP A 303 3.75 -1.21 24.05
C ASP A 303 3.26 -0.79 22.67
N MET A 304 4.14 -0.59 21.69
CA MET A 304 3.72 -0.10 20.36
C MET A 304 2.54 -0.92 19.80
N PRO A 305 1.41 -0.28 19.45
CA PRO A 305 0.30 -0.94 18.76
C PRO A 305 0.76 -1.67 17.51
N PHE A 306 0.37 -2.94 17.38
CA PHE A 306 0.79 -3.76 16.26
C PHE A 306 -0.40 -4.46 15.58
N VAL A 307 -0.53 -4.28 14.27
CA VAL A 307 -1.58 -4.90 13.46
C VAL A 307 -0.96 -5.93 12.52
N ILE A 308 -1.41 -7.18 12.61
CA ILE A 308 -1.03 -8.27 11.71
C ILE A 308 -2.11 -8.45 10.65
N GLY A 309 -1.80 -8.24 9.38
CA GLY A 309 -2.66 -8.64 8.28
C GLY A 309 -2.63 -10.15 8.08
N VAL A 310 -3.76 -10.82 8.31
CA VAL A 310 -3.89 -12.26 8.09
C VAL A 310 -3.91 -12.54 6.60
N LEU A 311 -3.11 -13.50 6.14
CA LEU A 311 -3.06 -13.95 4.75
C LEU A 311 -4.44 -14.50 4.33
N GLY A 312 -5.06 -13.83 3.37
CA GLY A 312 -6.42 -14.11 2.88
C GLY A 312 -6.48 -14.59 1.44
N THR A 313 -5.38 -15.07 0.84
CA THR A 313 -5.34 -15.52 -0.57
C THR A 313 -6.23 -16.73 -0.85
N ASN A 314 -6.62 -17.47 0.17
CA ASN A 314 -7.62 -18.55 0.07
C ASN A 314 -9.08 -18.03 0.02
N MET A 315 -9.30 -16.71 0.19
CA MET A 315 -10.55 -15.95 0.02
C MET A 315 -11.73 -16.30 0.92
N THR A 316 -11.88 -17.56 1.34
CA THR A 316 -12.99 -18.00 2.18
C THR A 316 -12.50 -18.23 3.60
N LYS A 317 -13.42 -18.12 4.57
CA LYS A 317 -13.13 -18.46 5.97
C LYS A 317 -12.55 -19.87 6.09
N GLU A 318 -13.19 -20.86 5.46
CA GLU A 318 -12.73 -22.25 5.49
C GLU A 318 -11.29 -22.39 4.93
N GLY A 319 -11.00 -21.74 3.80
CA GLY A 319 -9.69 -21.80 3.17
C GLY A 319 -8.61 -21.13 4.00
N VAL A 320 -8.91 -19.99 4.62
CA VAL A 320 -7.98 -19.28 5.49
C VAL A 320 -7.77 -20.01 6.82
N ASP A 321 -8.82 -20.64 7.37
CA ASP A 321 -8.71 -21.42 8.62
C ASP A 321 -7.90 -22.71 8.45
N LYS A 322 -7.78 -23.21 7.22
CA LYS A 322 -6.90 -24.35 6.87
C LYS A 322 -5.46 -23.93 6.55
N ASN A 323 -5.19 -22.64 6.34
CA ASN A 323 -3.85 -22.14 6.01
C ASN A 323 -3.03 -21.99 7.31
N ALA A 324 -1.96 -22.80 7.44
CA ALA A 324 -1.12 -22.82 8.64
C ALA A 324 -0.50 -21.45 8.97
N VAL A 325 -0.10 -20.66 7.96
CA VAL A 325 0.44 -19.31 8.19
C VAL A 325 -0.65 -18.37 8.70
N SER A 326 -1.85 -18.42 8.13
CA SER A 326 -2.98 -17.62 8.59
C SER A 326 -3.39 -17.95 10.03
N VAL A 327 -3.34 -19.23 10.41
CA VAL A 327 -3.54 -19.68 11.80
C VAL A 327 -2.44 -19.12 12.70
N ALA A 328 -1.18 -19.30 12.33
CA ALA A 328 -0.02 -18.82 13.09
C ALA A 328 -0.04 -17.28 13.30
N GLN A 329 -0.51 -16.51 12.31
CA GLN A 329 -0.68 -15.06 12.43
C GLN A 329 -1.67 -14.66 13.52
N ARG A 330 -2.80 -15.35 13.59
CA ARG A 330 -3.82 -15.11 14.63
C ARG A 330 -3.32 -15.56 16.00
N GLU A 331 -2.62 -16.68 16.06
CA GLU A 331 -2.04 -17.19 17.32
C GLU A 331 -0.94 -16.28 17.86
N ALA A 332 -0.08 -15.75 16.98
CA ALA A 332 0.90 -14.75 17.35
C ALA A 332 0.23 -13.49 17.91
N ALA A 333 -0.81 -12.97 17.25
CA ALA A 333 -1.56 -11.81 17.76
C ALA A 333 -2.22 -12.06 19.14
N LYS A 334 -2.57 -13.31 19.44
CA LYS A 334 -3.20 -13.73 20.72
C LYS A 334 -2.20 -14.13 21.79
N ALA A 335 -0.88 -14.02 21.55
CA ALA A 335 0.11 -14.38 22.55
C ALA A 335 -0.12 -13.58 23.86
N PRO A 336 0.00 -14.19 25.05
CA PRO A 336 -0.33 -13.52 26.31
C PRO A 336 0.42 -12.21 26.54
N GLU A 337 1.69 -12.13 26.13
CA GLU A 337 2.50 -10.91 26.23
C GLU A 337 2.02 -9.75 25.35
N PHE A 338 1.09 -9.99 24.44
CA PHE A 338 0.59 -9.03 23.46
C PHE A 338 -0.86 -8.61 23.70
N LYS A 339 -1.43 -9.05 24.82
CA LYS A 339 -2.79 -8.71 25.22
C LYS A 339 -3.01 -7.19 25.12
N ASP A 340 -4.09 -6.81 24.45
CA ASP A 340 -4.56 -5.44 24.23
C ASP A 340 -3.68 -4.50 23.39
N ASN A 341 -2.45 -4.91 23.01
CA ASN A 341 -1.52 -4.10 22.21
C ASN A 341 -1.20 -4.70 20.82
N VAL A 342 -1.70 -5.90 20.50
CA VAL A 342 -1.59 -6.51 19.17
C VAL A 342 -2.96 -7.05 18.73
N THR A 343 -3.27 -6.92 17.44
CA THR A 343 -4.46 -7.52 16.84
C THR A 343 -4.20 -8.01 15.42
N SER A 344 -5.10 -8.84 14.90
CA SER A 344 -5.05 -9.37 13.54
C SER A 344 -6.23 -8.91 12.70
N VAL A 345 -6.00 -8.52 11.45
CA VAL A 345 -7.04 -8.09 10.50
C VAL A 345 -7.17 -9.10 9.36
N GLU A 346 -8.41 -9.56 9.14
CA GLU A 346 -8.74 -10.60 8.17
C GLU A 346 -8.83 -10.04 6.73
N SER A 347 -7.77 -10.16 5.95
CA SER A 347 -7.78 -9.64 4.57
C SER A 347 -8.82 -10.33 3.67
N TYR A 348 -9.23 -11.58 3.94
CA TYR A 348 -10.23 -12.26 3.14
C TYR A 348 -11.64 -11.63 3.26
N GLN A 349 -11.94 -10.93 4.37
CA GLN A 349 -13.24 -10.28 4.59
C GLN A 349 -13.44 -9.01 3.74
N VAL A 350 -12.36 -8.53 3.13
CA VAL A 350 -12.35 -7.36 2.26
C VAL A 350 -11.97 -7.72 0.82
N TYR A 351 -11.90 -9.02 0.50
CA TYR A 351 -11.54 -9.50 -0.83
C TYR A 351 -12.53 -8.99 -1.90
N ASP A 352 -12.00 -8.61 -3.07
CA ASP A 352 -12.82 -8.14 -4.18
C ASP A 352 -13.38 -9.31 -5.00
N LEU A 353 -14.55 -9.80 -4.58
CA LEU A 353 -15.24 -10.90 -5.27
C LEU A 353 -15.74 -10.51 -6.66
N GLY A 354 -16.00 -9.24 -6.92
CA GLY A 354 -16.40 -8.79 -8.25
C GLY A 354 -15.23 -8.82 -9.25
N ALA A 355 -14.04 -8.40 -8.83
CA ALA A 355 -12.82 -8.57 -9.62
C ALA A 355 -12.51 -10.06 -9.82
N ARG A 356 -12.74 -10.87 -8.79
CA ARG A 356 -12.54 -12.33 -8.86
C ARG A 356 -13.44 -12.97 -9.91
N ALA A 357 -14.71 -12.58 -9.95
CA ALA A 357 -15.66 -13.09 -10.94
C ALA A 357 -15.23 -12.77 -12.38
N VAL A 358 -14.69 -11.58 -12.65
CA VAL A 358 -14.12 -11.23 -13.96
C VAL A 358 -12.90 -12.08 -14.28
N TYR A 359 -12.02 -12.28 -13.28
CA TYR A 359 -10.83 -13.10 -13.45
C TYR A 359 -11.17 -14.55 -13.83
N ASP A 360 -12.08 -15.17 -13.10
CA ASP A 360 -12.48 -16.57 -13.26
C ASP A 360 -13.26 -16.82 -14.57
N LYS A 361 -14.01 -15.83 -15.07
CA LYS A 361 -14.67 -15.89 -16.39
C LYS A 361 -13.69 -15.85 -17.57
N GLY A 362 -12.40 -15.68 -17.31
CA GLY A 362 -11.34 -15.61 -18.32
C GLY A 362 -10.92 -14.17 -18.60
N TRP A 363 -10.10 -13.61 -17.70
CA TRP A 363 -9.58 -12.24 -17.81
C TRP A 363 -8.89 -11.94 -19.15
N ALA A 364 -8.22 -12.92 -19.77
CA ALA A 364 -7.50 -12.71 -21.03
C ALA A 364 -8.44 -12.44 -22.20
N LYS A 365 -9.63 -13.07 -22.21
CA LYS A 365 -10.68 -12.85 -23.23
C LYS A 365 -11.50 -11.59 -22.94
N ASN A 366 -11.52 -11.15 -21.69
CA ASN A 366 -12.23 -9.97 -21.21
C ASN A 366 -11.21 -8.92 -20.72
N PHE A 367 -10.20 -8.63 -21.54
CA PHE A 367 -9.01 -7.91 -21.09
C PHE A 367 -9.28 -6.43 -20.79
N ALA A 368 -10.09 -5.77 -21.62
CA ALA A 368 -10.48 -4.39 -21.39
C ALA A 368 -11.33 -4.25 -20.12
N VAL A 369 -12.24 -5.19 -19.87
CA VAL A 369 -13.00 -5.24 -18.61
C VAL A 369 -12.08 -5.53 -17.43
N TRP A 370 -11.18 -6.51 -17.58
CA TRP A 370 -10.21 -6.88 -16.55
C TRP A 370 -9.33 -5.69 -16.15
N ARG A 371 -8.72 -4.99 -17.12
CA ARG A 371 -7.86 -3.84 -16.84
C ARG A 371 -8.61 -2.65 -16.23
N ALA A 372 -9.95 -2.61 -16.28
CA ALA A 372 -10.76 -1.60 -15.58
C ALA A 372 -10.93 -1.92 -14.09
N ILE A 373 -10.87 -3.21 -13.73
CA ILE A 373 -11.27 -3.70 -12.40
C ILE A 373 -10.09 -4.26 -11.58
N GLY A 374 -9.09 -4.82 -12.23
CA GLY A 374 -7.91 -5.41 -11.61
C GLY A 374 -6.65 -5.20 -12.45
N SER A 375 -5.51 -5.57 -11.89
CA SER A 375 -4.20 -5.37 -12.53
C SER A 375 -3.18 -6.46 -12.23
N ASP A 376 -3.54 -7.48 -11.44
CA ASP A 376 -2.61 -8.55 -11.05
C ASP A 376 -3.33 -9.88 -10.77
N ARG A 377 -2.60 -10.91 -10.35
CA ARG A 377 -3.12 -12.26 -10.14
C ARG A 377 -3.73 -12.42 -8.74
N PRO A 378 -4.49 -13.51 -8.48
CA PRO A 378 -5.12 -13.74 -7.18
C PRO A 378 -4.16 -13.71 -5.98
N TYR A 379 -2.90 -14.13 -6.14
CA TYR A 379 -1.89 -14.06 -5.07
C TYR A 379 -1.50 -12.62 -4.67
N HIS A 380 -1.79 -11.64 -5.54
CA HIS A 380 -1.69 -10.20 -5.27
C HIS A 380 -3.06 -9.54 -5.08
N TYR A 381 -4.06 -10.30 -4.63
CA TYR A 381 -5.43 -9.82 -4.45
C TYR A 381 -5.96 -9.11 -5.70
N LEU A 382 -5.67 -9.71 -6.87
CA LEU A 382 -6.11 -9.28 -8.18
C LEU A 382 -5.56 -7.91 -8.63
N GLY A 383 -4.67 -7.29 -7.85
CA GLY A 383 -4.34 -5.88 -8.02
C GLY A 383 -5.60 -5.01 -7.96
N SER A 384 -6.55 -5.35 -7.08
CA SER A 384 -7.80 -4.60 -6.94
C SER A 384 -7.59 -3.38 -6.04
N GLY A 385 -7.88 -2.18 -6.58
CA GLY A 385 -7.92 -0.95 -5.80
C GLY A 385 -8.98 -0.99 -4.70
N THR A 386 -10.13 -1.62 -4.95
CA THR A 386 -11.16 -1.86 -3.93
C THR A 386 -10.62 -2.66 -2.75
N PHE A 387 -9.92 -3.77 -3.03
CA PHE A 387 -9.31 -4.59 -1.97
C PHE A 387 -8.33 -3.78 -1.12
N PHE A 388 -7.38 -3.08 -1.75
CA PHE A 388 -6.37 -2.32 -1.00
C PHE A 388 -6.97 -1.13 -0.23
N ALA A 389 -7.99 -0.48 -0.79
CA ALA A 389 -8.71 0.58 -0.10
C ALA A 389 -9.39 0.05 1.18
N ARG A 390 -10.14 -1.05 1.06
CA ARG A 390 -10.81 -1.68 2.20
C ARG A 390 -9.82 -2.24 3.23
N LEU A 391 -8.72 -2.83 2.78
CA LEU A 391 -7.71 -3.38 3.67
C LEU A 391 -7.00 -2.29 4.47
N GLY A 392 -6.58 -1.19 3.81
CA GLY A 392 -5.94 -0.08 4.51
C GLY A 392 -6.85 0.57 5.55
N ASP A 393 -8.15 0.73 5.26
CA ASP A 393 -9.13 1.23 6.24
C ASP A 393 -9.37 0.23 7.39
N SER A 394 -9.35 -1.06 7.10
CA SER A 394 -9.44 -2.11 8.14
C SER A 394 -8.22 -2.09 9.07
N PHE A 395 -7.02 -1.91 8.51
CA PHE A 395 -5.81 -1.72 9.31
C PHE A 395 -5.87 -0.44 10.14
N ALA A 396 -6.35 0.67 9.58
CA ALA A 396 -6.46 1.94 10.30
C ALA A 396 -7.48 1.86 11.45
N THR A 397 -8.62 1.18 11.23
CA THR A 397 -9.64 0.97 12.27
C THR A 397 -9.08 0.12 13.40
N ALA A 398 -8.44 -1.01 13.09
CA ALA A 398 -7.80 -1.86 14.09
C ALA A 398 -6.68 -1.13 14.87
N MET A 399 -5.87 -0.32 14.16
CA MET A 399 -4.81 0.48 14.77
C MET A 399 -5.38 1.53 15.73
N ALA A 400 -6.41 2.27 15.31
CA ALA A 400 -7.07 3.26 16.15
C ALA A 400 -7.74 2.64 17.39
N GLU A 401 -8.31 1.45 17.28
CA GLU A 401 -8.85 0.70 18.42
C GLU A 401 -7.77 0.34 19.44
N LEU A 402 -6.60 -0.15 18.99
CA LEU A 402 -5.46 -0.43 19.88
C LEU A 402 -4.98 0.85 20.58
N ILE A 403 -4.77 1.93 19.83
CA ILE A 403 -4.38 3.24 20.41
C ILE A 403 -5.42 3.72 21.43
N GLY A 404 -6.71 3.56 21.13
CA GLY A 404 -7.81 3.94 22.03
C GLY A 404 -7.85 3.14 23.33
N LYS A 405 -7.41 1.88 23.31
CA LYS A 405 -7.28 1.05 24.52
C LYS A 405 -6.14 1.50 25.43
N GLN A 406 -5.04 1.99 24.86
CA GLN A 406 -3.87 2.45 25.63
C GLN A 406 -4.10 3.78 26.36
N LYS A 407 -5.09 4.57 25.92
CA LYS A 407 -5.48 5.84 26.55
C LYS A 407 -6.43 5.65 27.73
N LYS A 408 -6.92 4.44 27.98
CA LYS A 408 -7.81 4.08 29.10
C LYS A 408 -7.00 3.39 30.18
#